data_AF-A0A3D4RLY2-F1
#
_entry.id   AF-A0A3D4RLY2-F1
#
_cell.length_a   1.000
_cell.length_b   1.000
_cell.length_c   1.000
_cell.angle_alpha   90.00
_cell.angle_beta   90.00
_cell.angle_gamma   90.00
#
_symmetry.space_group_name_H-M   'P 1'
#
loop_
_entity.id
_entity.type
_entity.pdbx_description
1 polymer ?
#
loop_
_entity_poly.entity_id
_entity_poly.type
_entity_poly.pdbx_seq_one_letter_code
_entity_poly.pdbx_strand_id
1 'polypeptide(L)'
;MREPLKDRARLEHILEAIDNVSSYTDGQTLTSLENDKMRYYAVVKNLEIIGEAVYKLTKSFRQKYPETHWDDITRLRHVLVHDYYHISLQTVWEIINHDLTPLRSQVVRYIEETDWVEWEKNVEAVVESAVHKSLVQTARRMKSSGYDVDEIINITGLTKDEIDEL
;
A
#
# COMPACT_ATOMS: atom_id res chain seq x y z
N MET A 1 4.05 -14.94 -4.14
CA MET A 1 2.60 -14.81 -3.97
C MET A 1 2.33 -13.34 -3.65
N ARG A 2 1.69 -12.56 -4.53
CA ARG A 2 1.29 -11.18 -4.17
C ARG A 2 0.06 -11.33 -3.27
N GLU A 3 0.22 -10.96 -2.01
CA GLU A 3 -0.88 -10.93 -1.04
C GLU A 3 -2.01 -10.03 -1.60
N PRO A 4 -3.29 -10.43 -1.48
CA PRO A 4 -4.40 -9.61 -1.95
C PRO A 4 -4.37 -8.20 -1.33
N LEU A 5 -4.88 -7.23 -2.08
CA LEU A 5 -4.97 -5.83 -1.67
C LEU A 5 -5.94 -5.73 -0.49
N LYS A 6 -5.40 -5.59 0.72
CA LYS A 6 -6.20 -5.33 1.93
C LYS A 6 -5.75 -4.02 2.55
N ASP A 7 -6.26 -2.92 2.00
CA ASP A 7 -5.91 -1.56 2.45
C ASP A 7 -6.08 -1.41 3.97
N ARG A 8 -7.18 -1.94 4.52
CA ARG A 8 -7.42 -1.98 5.97
C ARG A 8 -6.26 -2.60 6.76
N ALA A 9 -5.83 -3.80 6.37
CA ALA A 9 -4.74 -4.49 7.03
C ALA A 9 -3.41 -3.72 6.93
N ARG A 10 -3.20 -2.98 5.82
CA ARG A 10 -2.02 -2.10 5.70
C ARG A 10 -2.10 -0.91 6.65
N LEU A 11 -3.27 -0.31 6.82
CA LEU A 11 -3.48 0.74 7.82
C LEU A 11 -3.26 0.22 9.24
N GLU A 12 -3.75 -0.98 9.56
CA GLU A 12 -3.52 -1.63 10.85
C GLU A 12 -2.02 -1.87 11.10
N HIS A 13 -1.27 -2.31 10.09
CA HIS A 13 0.20 -2.42 10.19
C HIS A 13 0.88 -1.06 10.41
N ILE A 14 0.38 0.01 9.78
CA ILE A 14 0.92 1.36 9.99
C ILE A 14 0.69 1.79 11.45
N LEU A 15 -0.51 1.57 11.99
CA LEU A 15 -0.82 1.90 13.38
C LEU A 15 0.06 1.11 14.36
N GLU A 16 0.17 -0.20 14.18
CA GLU A 16 1.00 -1.04 15.03
C GLU A 16 2.47 -0.58 15.02
N ALA A 17 3.01 -0.28 13.84
CA ALA A 17 4.39 0.19 13.71
C ALA A 17 4.59 1.57 14.36
N ILE A 18 3.63 2.48 14.23
CA ILE A 18 3.69 3.77 14.92
C ILE A 18 3.64 3.57 16.44
N ASP A 19 2.71 2.75 16.93
CA ASP A 19 2.53 2.48 18.36
C ASP A 19 3.79 1.84 18.97
N ASN A 20 4.43 0.93 18.24
CA ASN A 20 5.73 0.38 18.60
C ASN A 20 6.79 1.48 18.74
N VAL A 21 6.94 2.35 17.73
CA VAL A 21 7.91 3.47 17.79
C VAL A 21 7.62 4.35 19.00
N SER A 22 6.37 4.77 19.20
CA SER A 22 5.97 5.58 20.35
C SER A 22 6.33 4.92 21.68
N SER A 23 6.10 3.61 21.82
CA SER A 23 6.46 2.85 23.04
C SER A 23 7.98 2.78 23.26
N TYR A 24 8.75 2.68 22.18
CA TYR A 24 10.21 2.61 22.26
C TYR A 24 10.83 3.97 22.53
N THR A 25 10.16 5.07 22.19
CA THR A 25 10.71 6.42 22.36
C THR A 25 10.09 7.19 23.51
N ASP A 26 9.12 6.61 24.23
CA ASP A 26 8.53 7.24 25.40
C ASP A 26 9.59 7.55 26.47
N GLY A 27 9.57 8.79 26.96
CA GLY A 27 10.56 9.33 27.88
C GLY A 27 12.01 9.35 27.38
N GLN A 28 12.27 9.06 26.10
CA GLN A 28 13.63 9.07 25.54
C GLN A 28 14.03 10.48 25.09
N THR A 29 15.34 10.67 24.97
CA THR A 29 15.96 11.85 24.36
C THR A 29 16.74 11.42 23.14
N LEU A 30 17.10 12.38 22.27
CA LEU A 30 17.98 12.13 21.13
C LEU A 30 19.27 11.41 21.58
N THR A 31 19.90 11.89 22.65
CA THR A 31 21.14 11.30 23.19
C THR A 31 20.93 9.90 23.76
N SER A 32 19.80 9.62 24.43
CA SER A 32 19.54 8.26 24.91
C SER A 32 19.32 7.28 23.76
N LEU A 33 18.64 7.72 22.69
CA LEU A 33 18.45 6.93 21.48
C LEU A 33 19.76 6.70 20.71
N GLU A 34 20.66 7.71 20.66
CA GLU A 34 21.97 7.60 20.03
C GLU A 34 22.82 6.47 20.63
N ASN A 35 22.76 6.35 21.95
CA ASN A 35 23.53 5.43 22.77
C ASN A 35 22.90 4.03 22.89
N ASP A 36 21.66 3.85 22.45
CA ASP A 36 20.95 2.56 22.43
C ASP A 36 20.73 2.11 20.98
N LYS A 37 21.74 1.44 20.41
CA LYS A 37 21.69 0.97 19.02
C LYS A 37 20.56 -0.01 18.75
N MET A 38 20.24 -0.87 19.73
CA MET A 38 19.15 -1.84 19.56
C MET A 38 17.81 -1.11 19.40
N ARG A 39 17.53 -0.14 20.27
CA ARG A 39 16.32 0.70 20.18
C ARG A 39 16.29 1.52 18.92
N TYR A 40 17.42 2.15 18.54
CA TYR A 40 17.52 2.90 17.29
C TYR A 40 17.15 2.02 16.08
N TYR A 41 17.73 0.83 15.96
CA TYR A 41 17.41 -0.08 14.85
C TYR A 41 15.98 -0.60 14.91
N ALA A 42 15.41 -0.80 16.10
CA ALA A 42 13.99 -1.15 16.25
C ALA A 42 13.07 -0.03 15.74
N VAL A 43 13.39 1.23 16.04
CA VAL A 43 12.68 2.40 15.51
C VAL A 43 12.79 2.46 13.99
N VAL A 44 14.00 2.40 13.44
CA VAL A 44 14.25 2.42 11.99
C VAL A 44 13.45 1.32 11.29
N LYS A 45 13.42 0.11 11.87
CA LYS A 45 12.68 -1.00 11.28
C LYS A 45 11.18 -0.74 11.20
N ASN A 46 10.59 -0.11 12.22
CA ASN A 46 9.18 0.24 12.20
C ASN A 46 8.89 1.36 11.20
N LEU A 47 9.79 2.34 11.03
CA LEU A 47 9.67 3.35 9.97
C LEU A 47 9.70 2.72 8.56
N GLU A 48 10.54 1.70 8.32
CA GLU A 48 10.50 0.93 7.07
C GLU A 48 9.16 0.22 6.88
N ILE A 49 8.61 -0.40 7.93
CA ILE A 49 7.32 -1.11 7.89
C ILE A 49 6.19 -0.14 7.52
N ILE A 50 6.18 1.06 8.11
CA ILE A 50 5.22 2.12 7.77
C ILE A 50 5.28 2.44 6.28
N GLY A 51 6.48 2.71 5.75
CA GLY A 51 6.64 3.05 4.33
C GLY A 51 6.31 1.89 3.39
N GLU A 52 6.62 0.64 3.76
CA GLU A 52 6.24 -0.55 2.99
C GLU A 52 4.72 -0.77 2.98
N ALA A 53 4.06 -0.54 4.12
CA ALA A 53 2.60 -0.64 4.22
C ALA A 53 1.92 0.43 3.36
N VAL A 54 2.41 1.68 3.40
CA VAL A 54 1.95 2.77 2.53
C VAL A 54 2.18 2.45 1.06
N TYR A 55 3.35 1.94 0.68
CA TYR A 55 3.65 1.53 -0.70
C TYR A 55 2.63 0.50 -1.25
N LYS A 56 2.15 -0.38 -0.36
CA LYS A 56 1.18 -1.44 -0.68
C LYS A 56 -0.28 -0.98 -0.66
N LEU A 57 -0.59 0.24 -0.22
CA LEU A 57 -1.94 0.79 -0.34
C LEU A 57 -2.31 0.93 -1.81
N THR A 58 -3.58 0.64 -2.12
CA THR A 58 -4.11 0.84 -3.46
C THR A 58 -4.00 2.30 -3.88
N LYS A 59 -3.85 2.53 -5.19
CA LYS A 59 -3.85 3.88 -5.75
C LYS A 59 -5.16 4.60 -5.43
N SER A 60 -6.29 3.90 -5.52
CA SER A 60 -7.62 4.43 -5.21
C SER A 60 -7.72 4.88 -3.75
N PHE A 61 -7.16 4.11 -2.80
CA PHE A 61 -7.14 4.49 -1.39
C PHE A 61 -6.34 5.79 -1.18
N ARG A 62 -5.11 5.84 -1.71
CA ARG A 62 -4.26 7.04 -1.60
C ARG A 62 -4.90 8.28 -2.22
N GLN A 63 -5.65 8.11 -3.32
CA GLN A 63 -6.39 9.19 -3.97
C GLN A 63 -7.61 9.66 -3.17
N LYS A 64 -8.25 8.78 -2.40
CA LYS A 64 -9.37 9.13 -1.51
C LYS A 64 -8.92 10.06 -0.37
N TYR A 65 -7.67 9.92 0.08
CA TYR A 65 -7.10 10.67 1.20
C TYR A 65 -5.85 11.47 0.76
N PRO A 66 -6.00 12.51 -0.10
CA PRO A 66 -4.87 13.25 -0.65
C PRO A 66 -4.18 14.17 0.35
N GLU A 67 -4.75 14.39 1.55
CA GLU A 67 -4.17 15.20 2.61
C GLU A 67 -2.95 14.55 3.28
N THR A 68 -2.77 13.24 3.12
CA THR A 68 -1.58 12.54 3.59
C THR A 68 -0.52 12.52 2.50
N HIS A 69 0.71 12.88 2.88
CA HIS A 69 1.88 12.88 1.98
C HIS A 69 2.40 11.45 1.72
N TRP A 70 1.58 10.61 1.08
CA TRP A 70 1.88 9.19 0.86
C TRP A 70 3.21 8.92 0.16
N ASP A 71 3.56 9.77 -0.81
CA ASP A 71 4.78 9.60 -1.59
C ASP A 71 6.03 9.90 -0.76
N ASP A 72 5.96 10.84 0.20
CA ASP A 72 7.05 11.13 1.11
C ASP A 72 7.27 9.96 2.09
N ILE A 73 6.18 9.39 2.62
CA ILE A 73 6.25 8.22 3.50
C ILE A 73 6.80 6.99 2.75
N THR A 74 6.42 6.81 1.48
CA THR A 74 6.97 5.75 0.62
C THR A 74 8.47 5.97 0.35
N ARG A 75 8.87 7.22 0.06
CA ARG A 75 10.27 7.60 -0.17
C ARG A 75 11.13 7.35 1.08
N LEU A 76 10.60 7.59 2.28
CA LEU A 76 11.31 7.29 3.53
C LEU A 76 11.80 5.84 3.58
N ARG A 77 10.95 4.86 3.23
CA ARG A 77 11.37 3.45 3.17
C ARG A 77 12.46 3.19 2.13
N HIS A 78 12.44 3.88 0.98
CA HIS A 78 13.53 3.79 0.01
C HIS A 78 14.86 4.28 0.59
N VAL A 79 14.85 5.43 1.26
CA VAL A 79 16.04 6.01 1.89
C VAL A 79 16.54 5.10 3.01
N LEU A 80 15.66 4.61 3.88
CA LEU A 80 16.02 3.74 5.01
C LEU A 80 16.61 2.40 4.59
N VAL A 81 16.26 1.89 3.41
CA VAL A 81 16.76 0.58 2.93
C VAL A 81 17.99 0.74 2.03
N HIS A 82 17.98 1.70 1.10
CA HIS A 82 19.00 1.82 0.05
C HIS A 82 20.05 2.88 0.34
N ASP A 83 19.66 3.96 1.01
CA ASP A 83 20.50 5.13 1.29
C ASP A 83 20.67 5.35 2.81
N TYR A 84 20.61 4.26 3.59
CA TYR A 84 20.58 4.28 5.05
C TYR A 84 21.78 5.00 5.69
N TYR A 85 22.88 5.14 4.96
CA TYR A 85 24.07 5.85 5.41
C TYR A 85 23.93 7.38 5.32
N HIS A 86 22.92 7.88 4.60
CA HIS A 86 22.61 9.31 4.50
C HIS A 86 21.59 9.76 5.56
N ILE A 87 20.82 8.86 6.17
CA ILE A 87 19.85 9.26 7.18
C ILE A 87 20.54 9.53 8.51
N SER A 88 20.36 10.74 9.03
CA SER A 88 20.89 11.11 10.33
C SER A 88 19.95 10.68 11.46
N LEU A 89 20.50 10.39 12.63
CA LEU A 89 19.71 10.17 13.85
C LEU A 89 18.77 11.34 14.13
N GLN A 90 19.21 12.58 13.86
CA GLN A 90 18.41 13.79 14.00
C GLN A 90 17.16 13.74 13.13
N THR A 91 17.28 13.34 11.86
CA THR A 91 16.15 13.18 10.95
C THR A 91 15.16 12.12 11.45
N VAL A 92 15.67 10.98 11.92
CA VAL A 92 14.82 9.93 12.51
C VAL A 92 14.07 10.47 13.74
N TRP A 93 14.76 11.25 14.59
CA TRP A 93 14.17 11.87 15.78
C TRP A 93 13.08 12.91 15.44
N GLU A 94 13.28 13.71 14.39
CA GLU A 94 12.28 14.66 13.91
C GLU A 94 11.02 13.95 13.44
N ILE A 95 11.15 12.88 12.65
CA ILE A 95 10.01 12.07 12.19
C ILE A 95 9.20 11.54 13.37
N ILE A 96 9.88 11.00 14.40
CA ILE A 96 9.23 10.48 15.61
C ILE A 96 8.39 11.55 16.30
N ASN A 97 8.94 12.76 16.47
CA ASN A 97 8.32 13.81 17.26
C ASN A 97 7.28 14.64 16.50
N HIS A 98 7.37 14.70 15.17
CA HIS A 98 6.55 15.62 14.38
C HIS A 98 5.63 14.94 13.38
N ASP A 99 6.04 13.81 12.77
CA ASP A 99 5.31 13.23 11.64
C ASP A 99 4.44 12.03 12.04
N LEU A 100 4.88 11.22 13.01
CA LEU A 100 4.15 10.00 13.38
C LEU A 100 2.82 10.28 14.08
N THR A 101 2.74 11.30 14.93
CA THR A 101 1.49 11.62 15.66
C THR A 101 0.36 12.09 14.72
N PRO A 102 0.60 13.02 13.77
CA PRO A 102 -0.38 13.35 12.75
C PRO A 102 -0.77 12.16 11.88
N LEU A 103 0.22 11.36 11.42
CA LEU A 103 -0.04 10.18 10.59
C LEU A 103 -0.92 9.16 11.32
N ARG A 104 -0.64 8.87 12.59
CA ARG A 104 -1.45 7.97 13.41
C ARG A 104 -2.90 8.43 13.47
N SER A 105 -3.12 9.72 13.72
CA SER A 105 -4.46 10.31 13.84
C SER A 105 -5.23 10.23 12.52
N GLN A 106 -4.55 10.44 11.39
CA GLN A 106 -5.12 10.25 10.05
C GLN A 106 -5.50 8.79 9.82
N VAL A 107 -4.61 7.84 10.13
CA VAL A 107 -4.85 6.41 9.88
C VAL A 107 -6.00 5.87 10.73
N VAL A 108 -6.09 6.25 12.01
CA VAL A 108 -7.26 5.91 12.87
C VAL A 108 -8.55 6.41 12.22
N ARG A 109 -8.58 7.69 11.83
CA ARG A 109 -9.74 8.29 11.15
C ARG A 109 -10.12 7.52 9.88
N TYR A 110 -9.15 7.14 9.05
CA TYR A 110 -9.42 6.40 7.81
C TYR A 110 -10.02 5.02 8.04
N ILE A 111 -9.57 4.34 9.11
CA ILE A 111 -10.12 3.05 9.53
C ILE A 111 -11.57 3.21 10.01
N GLU A 112 -11.88 4.27 10.75
CA GLU A 112 -13.21 4.52 11.31
C GLU A 112 -14.22 5.02 10.26
N GLU A 113 -13.79 5.88 9.32
CA GLU A 113 -14.66 6.52 8.33
C GLU A 113 -14.92 5.65 7.08
N THR A 114 -14.11 4.62 6.85
CA THR A 114 -14.28 3.76 5.67
C THR A 114 -15.24 2.61 5.98
N ASP A 115 -16.32 2.50 5.19
CA ASP A 115 -17.08 1.25 5.10
C ASP A 115 -16.23 0.20 4.37
N TRP A 116 -15.58 -0.67 5.14
CA TRP A 116 -14.66 -1.68 4.61
C TRP A 116 -15.37 -2.79 3.83
N VAL A 117 -16.64 -3.08 4.14
CA VAL A 117 -17.40 -4.10 3.41
C VAL A 117 -17.74 -3.57 2.02
N GLU A 118 -18.17 -2.31 1.93
CA GLU A 118 -18.42 -1.66 0.64
C GLU A 118 -17.11 -1.40 -0.12
N TRP A 119 -16.04 -1.00 0.57
CA TRP A 119 -14.72 -0.79 -0.03
C TRP A 119 -14.19 -2.06 -0.71
N GLU A 120 -14.22 -3.20 -0.02
CA GLU A 120 -13.73 -4.47 -0.57
C GLU A 120 -14.55 -4.92 -1.79
N LYS A 121 -15.89 -4.80 -1.74
CA LYS A 121 -16.76 -5.09 -2.89
C LYS A 121 -16.43 -4.21 -4.10
N ASN A 122 -16.19 -2.92 -3.89
CA ASN A 122 -15.85 -1.99 -4.96
C ASN A 122 -14.48 -2.34 -5.58
N VAL A 123 -13.51 -2.75 -4.77
CA VAL A 123 -12.20 -3.19 -5.27
C VAL A 123 -12.34 -4.48 -6.08
N GLU A 124 -13.08 -5.47 -5.60
CA GLU A 124 -13.34 -6.72 -6.32
C GLU A 124 -14.02 -6.46 -7.67
N ALA A 125 -15.07 -5.64 -7.70
CA ALA A 125 -15.77 -5.29 -8.95
C ALA A 125 -14.86 -4.57 -9.96
N VAL A 126 -13.96 -3.69 -9.49
CA VAL A 126 -12.98 -3.01 -10.36
C VAL A 126 -11.96 -4.01 -10.91
N VAL A 127 -11.50 -4.96 -10.10
CA VAL A 127 -10.58 -6.02 -10.53
C VAL A 127 -11.25 -6.91 -11.57
N GLU A 128 -12.47 -7.37 -11.32
CA GLU A 128 -13.26 -8.16 -12.27
C GLU A 128 -13.45 -7.41 -13.59
N SER A 129 -13.82 -6.12 -13.54
CA SER A 129 -13.95 -5.28 -14.74
C SER A 129 -12.64 -5.13 -15.51
N ALA A 130 -11.51 -4.96 -14.83
CA ALA A 130 -10.20 -4.82 -15.46
C ALA A 130 -9.73 -6.14 -16.11
N VAL A 131 -9.94 -7.27 -15.41
CA VAL A 131 -9.66 -8.61 -15.95
C VAL A 131 -10.53 -8.85 -17.17
N HIS A 132 -11.83 -8.59 -17.09
CA HIS A 132 -12.76 -8.72 -18.20
C HIS A 132 -12.32 -7.87 -19.42
N LYS A 133 -11.96 -6.60 -19.22
CA LYS A 133 -11.42 -5.74 -20.30
C LYS A 133 -10.13 -6.30 -20.93
N SER A 134 -9.25 -6.89 -20.13
CA SER A 134 -8.04 -7.54 -20.63
C SER A 134 -8.37 -8.78 -21.46
N LEU A 135 -9.32 -9.60 -21.02
CA LEU A 135 -9.79 -10.77 -21.76
C LEU A 135 -10.42 -10.37 -23.10
N VAL A 136 -11.21 -9.30 -23.11
CA VAL A 136 -11.78 -8.71 -24.34
C VAL A 136 -10.69 -8.25 -25.32
N GLN A 137 -9.63 -7.59 -24.84
CA GLN A 137 -8.51 -7.20 -25.70
C GLN A 137 -7.75 -8.41 -26.26
N THR A 138 -7.57 -9.46 -25.46
CA THR A 138 -6.97 -10.72 -25.91
C THR A 138 -7.84 -11.38 -26.99
N ALA A 139 -9.15 -11.48 -26.77
CA ALA A 139 -10.10 -12.03 -27.73
C ALA A 139 -10.08 -11.28 -29.07
N ARG A 140 -10.04 -9.93 -29.06
CA ARG A 140 -9.88 -9.12 -30.29
C ARG A 140 -8.63 -9.49 -31.08
N ARG A 141 -7.50 -9.67 -30.40
CA ARG A 141 -6.23 -10.05 -31.06
C ARG A 141 -6.31 -11.45 -31.67
N MET A 142 -6.89 -12.40 -30.94
CA MET A 142 -7.07 -13.77 -31.42
C MET A 142 -8.01 -13.82 -32.63
N LYS A 143 -9.16 -13.12 -32.58
CA LYS A 143 -10.09 -12.99 -33.71
C LYS A 143 -9.40 -12.41 -34.94
N SER A 144 -8.60 -11.34 -34.77
CA SER A 144 -7.82 -10.74 -35.87
C SER A 144 -6.73 -11.66 -36.44
N SER A 145 -6.29 -12.66 -35.67
CA SER A 145 -5.29 -13.65 -36.06
C SER A 145 -5.91 -14.94 -36.63
N GLY A 146 -7.24 -14.98 -36.79
CA GLY A 146 -7.96 -16.09 -37.44
C GLY A 146 -8.31 -17.29 -36.56
N TYR A 147 -8.28 -17.15 -35.23
CA TYR A 147 -8.73 -18.19 -34.30
C TYR A 147 -10.25 -18.39 -34.39
N ASP A 148 -10.71 -19.63 -34.17
CA ASP A 148 -12.16 -19.93 -34.09
C ASP A 148 -12.76 -19.36 -32.81
N VAL A 149 -14.04 -18.99 -32.86
CA VAL A 149 -14.83 -18.52 -31.71
C VAL A 149 -14.78 -19.53 -30.57
N ASP A 150 -14.89 -20.84 -30.84
CA ASP A 150 -14.86 -21.85 -29.78
C ASP A 150 -13.48 -21.94 -29.09
N GLU A 151 -12.39 -21.69 -29.81
CA GLU A 151 -11.04 -21.61 -29.23
C GLU A 151 -10.88 -20.36 -28.36
N ILE A 152 -11.43 -19.23 -28.79
CA ILE A 152 -11.39 -17.97 -28.05
C ILE A 152 -12.21 -18.08 -26.75
N ILE A 153 -13.39 -18.71 -26.79
CA ILE A 153 -14.22 -18.99 -25.60
C ILE A 153 -13.43 -19.82 -24.60
N ASN A 154 -12.82 -20.93 -25.05
CA ASN A 154 -12.07 -21.82 -24.15
C ASN A 154 -10.87 -21.15 -23.48
N ILE A 155 -10.22 -20.18 -24.15
CA ILE A 155 -9.03 -19.49 -23.63
C ILE A 155 -9.40 -18.30 -22.74
N THR A 156 -10.42 -17.53 -23.12
CA THR A 156 -10.76 -16.27 -22.46
C THR A 156 -11.91 -16.38 -21.46
N GLY A 157 -12.74 -17.42 -21.58
CA GLY A 157 -13.95 -17.60 -20.78
C GLY A 157 -15.07 -16.59 -21.11
N LEU A 158 -14.91 -15.77 -22.16
CA LEU A 158 -15.96 -14.86 -22.64
C LEU A 158 -17.10 -15.66 -23.29
N THR A 159 -18.29 -15.08 -23.27
CA THR A 159 -19.45 -15.66 -23.95
C THR A 159 -19.32 -15.51 -25.46
N LYS A 160 -20.07 -16.33 -26.19
CA LYS A 160 -20.13 -16.26 -27.65
C LYS A 160 -20.62 -14.89 -28.14
N ASP A 161 -21.68 -14.37 -27.53
CA ASP A 161 -22.26 -13.07 -27.88
C ASP A 161 -21.23 -11.94 -27.71
N GLU A 162 -20.47 -11.96 -26.60
CA GLU A 162 -19.41 -10.99 -26.36
C GLU A 162 -18.31 -11.03 -27.41
N ILE A 163 -17.94 -12.22 -27.92
CA ILE A 163 -16.92 -12.40 -28.95
C ILE A 163 -17.44 -12.00 -30.34
N ASP A 164 -18.70 -12.33 -30.64
CA ASP A 164 -19.33 -12.01 -31.91
C ASP A 164 -19.43 -10.47 -32.11
N GLU A 165 -19.61 -9.72 -31.01
CA GLU A 165 -19.62 -8.25 -30.99
C GLU A 165 -18.24 -7.55 -31.09
N LEU A 166 -17.11 -8.29 -30.99
CA LEU A 166 -15.73 -7.74 -31.04
C LEU A 166 -15.23 -7.40 -32.45
#